data_AF-A0AA38J884-F1
#
_entry.id   AF-A0AA38J884-F1
#
_cell.length_a   1.000
_cell.length_b   1.000
_cell.length_c   1.000
_cell.angle_alpha   90.00
_cell.angle_beta   90.00
_cell.angle_gamma   90.00
#
_symmetry.space_group_name_H-M   'P 1'
#
loop_
_entity.id
_entity.type
_entity.pdbx_description
1 polymer ?
#
loop_
_entity_poly.entity_id
_entity_poly.type
_entity_poly.pdbx_seq_one_letter_code
_entity_poly.pdbx_strand_id
1 'polypeptide(L)'
;MEIIKWRIVDELFSLRPIDWNSRAKQRVTEAYEKRSRQLIPRPDDPTPPSVPFTSLAGTYQHPAYGTLELCALPSIVSLKWTKSSESTLPTESAFPMTASCERLIDEIPTRLPGTANTSDAVPTFFAYMDSTWLSHVRLQHFDGNLFNVSGFISLPIIDASKSVQTKTKEKQRYWVYDAMDGAPSTVEFAFGQLDDIQGGVTGFGVTGGFWGAAEGVEGPEGETVQQRAEVWFDRV
;
A
#
# COMPACT_ATOMS: atom_id res chain seq x y z
N MET A 1 0.71 18.15 14.17
CA MET A 1 1.40 19.45 14.35
C MET A 1 0.63 20.44 15.24
N GLU A 2 -0.64 20.18 15.59
CA GLU A 2 -1.47 21.12 16.37
C GLU A 2 -1.08 21.26 17.86
N ILE A 3 -0.47 20.25 18.48
CA ILE A 3 -0.13 20.26 19.92
C ILE A 3 0.83 21.42 20.28
N ILE A 4 1.88 21.62 19.47
CA ILE A 4 2.88 22.68 19.69
C ILE A 4 2.23 24.04 19.46
N LYS A 5 1.42 24.17 18.41
CA LYS A 5 0.68 25.40 18.09
C LYS A 5 -0.22 25.83 19.25
N TRP A 6 -1.04 24.94 19.81
CA TRP A 6 -1.93 25.28 20.93
C TRP A 6 -1.18 25.55 22.23
N ARG A 7 -0.05 24.86 22.46
CA ARG A 7 0.84 25.20 23.59
C ARG A 7 1.40 26.63 23.47
N ILE A 8 1.82 27.04 22.28
CA ILE A 8 2.31 28.42 22.04
C ILE A 8 1.18 29.43 22.29
N VAL A 9 -0.05 29.14 21.85
CA VAL A 9 -1.22 30.00 22.10
C VAL A 9 -1.49 30.12 23.61
N ASP A 10 -1.50 29.01 24.34
CA ASP A 10 -1.71 29.04 25.80
C ASP A 10 -0.67 29.90 26.51
N GLU A 11 0.61 29.76 26.14
CA GLU A 11 1.71 30.55 26.71
C GLU A 11 1.60 32.04 26.33
N LEU A 12 1.32 32.37 25.06
CA LEU A 12 1.25 33.75 24.56
C LEU A 12 0.12 34.56 25.20
N PHE A 13 -1.03 33.92 25.47
CA PHE A 13 -2.19 34.56 26.08
C PHE A 13 -2.24 34.36 27.60
N SER A 14 -1.19 33.81 28.23
CA SER A 14 -1.15 33.52 29.67
C SER A 14 -2.36 32.71 30.15
N LEU A 15 -2.86 31.81 29.30
CA LEU A 15 -3.94 30.90 29.64
C LEU A 15 -3.41 29.80 30.56
N ARG A 16 -4.32 29.17 31.32
CA ARG A 16 -3.96 27.97 32.08
C ARG A 16 -3.53 26.87 31.09
N PRO A 17 -2.31 26.32 31.19
CA PRO A 17 -1.83 25.31 30.26
C PRO A 17 -2.76 24.10 30.22
N ILE A 18 -3.22 23.74 29.03
CA ILE A 18 -3.99 22.52 28.80
C ILE A 18 -3.01 21.40 28.41
N ASP A 19 -3.22 20.19 28.92
CA ASP A 19 -2.49 19.01 28.46
C ASP A 19 -2.98 18.58 27.06
N TRP A 20 -2.52 19.32 26.05
CA TRP A 20 -2.81 19.05 24.65
C TRP A 20 -2.24 17.71 24.17
N ASN A 21 -1.17 17.21 24.80
CA ASN A 21 -0.56 15.94 24.45
C ASN A 21 -1.49 14.78 24.78
N SER A 22 -1.99 14.70 26.02
CA SER A 22 -2.94 13.66 26.41
C SER A 22 -4.25 13.75 25.62
N ARG A 23 -4.76 14.97 25.38
CA ARG A 23 -5.96 15.16 24.54
C ARG A 23 -5.78 14.70 23.10
N ALA A 24 -4.65 15.03 22.48
CA ALA A 24 -4.37 14.60 21.11
C ALA A 24 -4.20 13.07 21.03
N LYS A 25 -3.49 12.47 21.99
CA LYS A 25 -3.37 11.00 22.08
C LYS A 25 -4.73 10.34 22.20
N GLN A 26 -5.59 10.82 23.11
CA GLN A 26 -6.94 10.30 23.29
C GLN A 26 -7.75 10.36 21.98
N ARG A 27 -7.76 11.49 21.28
CA ARG A 27 -8.47 11.62 19.99
C ARG A 27 -7.96 10.66 18.93
N VAL A 28 -6.64 10.49 18.83
CA VAL A 28 -6.03 9.55 17.89
C VAL A 28 -6.41 8.11 18.25
N THR A 29 -6.38 7.75 19.54
CA THR A 29 -6.80 6.43 20.01
C THR A 29 -8.27 6.16 19.72
N GLU A 30 -9.16 7.11 20.03
CA GLU A 30 -10.60 6.98 19.76
C GLU A 30 -10.90 6.84 18.25
N ALA A 31 -10.23 7.64 17.41
CA ALA A 31 -10.35 7.54 15.96
C ALA A 31 -9.84 6.19 15.43
N TYR A 32 -8.70 5.72 15.94
CA TYR A 32 -8.13 4.42 15.61
C TYR A 32 -9.07 3.27 16.01
N GLU A 33 -9.61 3.29 17.23
CA GLU A 33 -10.56 2.28 17.69
C GLU A 33 -11.85 2.28 16.86
N LYS A 34 -12.41 3.46 16.56
CA LYS A 34 -13.59 3.59 15.71
C LYS A 34 -13.34 2.96 14.34
N ARG A 35 -12.19 3.26 13.72
CA ARG A 35 -11.80 2.72 12.42
C ARG A 35 -11.58 1.21 12.49
N SER A 36 -10.85 0.72 13.49
CA SER A 36 -10.56 -0.71 13.66
C SER A 36 -11.84 -1.55 13.78
N ARG A 37 -12.89 -1.03 14.43
CA ARG A 37 -14.20 -1.71 14.52
C ARG A 37 -14.94 -1.78 13.18
N GLN A 38 -14.61 -0.93 12.21
CA GLN A 38 -15.21 -0.91 10.88
C GLN A 38 -14.45 -1.79 9.88
N LEU A 39 -13.24 -2.25 10.23
CA LEU A 39 -12.44 -3.09 9.35
C LEU A 39 -13.04 -4.49 9.28
N ILE A 40 -13.25 -4.97 8.06
CA ILE A 40 -13.65 -6.34 7.80
C ILE A 40 -12.37 -7.20 7.76
N PRO A 41 -12.25 -8.24 8.60
CA PRO A 41 -11.11 -9.15 8.53
C PRO A 41 -11.11 -9.91 7.20
N ARG A 42 -9.91 -10.27 6.73
CA ARG A 42 -9.76 -11.11 5.54
C ARG A 42 -10.44 -12.47 5.78
N PRO A 43 -11.18 -13.01 4.80
CA PRO A 43 -11.75 -14.35 4.91
C PRO A 43 -10.68 -15.42 5.18
N ASP A 44 -11.05 -16.44 5.94
CA ASP A 44 -10.17 -17.58 6.26
C ASP A 44 -9.82 -18.40 4.99
N ASP A 45 -10.78 -18.53 4.08
CA ASP A 45 -10.62 -19.20 2.78
C ASP A 45 -10.91 -18.21 1.64
N PRO A 46 -9.92 -17.39 1.26
CA PRO A 46 -10.05 -16.34 0.26
C PRO A 46 -10.11 -16.95 -1.15
N THR A 47 -11.03 -16.49 -1.97
CA THR A 47 -11.13 -16.88 -3.37
C THR A 47 -9.91 -16.32 -4.13
N PRO A 48 -9.27 -17.10 -5.02
CA PRO A 48 -8.20 -16.56 -5.85
C PRO A 48 -8.73 -15.50 -6.85
N PRO A 49 -7.87 -14.57 -7.29
CA PRO A 49 -8.16 -13.70 -8.44
C PRO A 49 -8.59 -14.48 -9.67
N SER A 50 -9.38 -13.82 -10.52
CA SER A 50 -9.96 -14.40 -11.74
C SER A 50 -8.91 -14.81 -12.79
N VAL A 51 -7.68 -14.31 -12.63
CA VAL A 51 -6.51 -14.63 -13.44
C VAL A 51 -5.35 -15.04 -12.52
N PRO A 52 -4.30 -15.70 -13.04
CA PRO A 52 -3.12 -16.00 -12.24
C PRO A 52 -2.56 -14.72 -11.60
N PHE A 53 -2.23 -14.75 -10.30
CA PHE A 53 -1.68 -13.59 -9.58
C PHE A 53 -0.51 -12.93 -10.31
N THR A 54 0.31 -13.73 -10.98
CA THR A 54 1.47 -13.27 -11.74
C THR A 54 1.10 -12.36 -12.91
N SER A 55 -0.08 -12.54 -13.51
CA SER A 55 -0.57 -11.69 -14.59
C SER A 55 -1.03 -10.30 -14.12
N LEU A 56 -1.26 -10.13 -12.81
CA LEU A 56 -1.56 -8.83 -12.21
C LEU A 56 -0.28 -7.99 -11.98
N ALA A 57 0.90 -8.63 -11.96
CA ALA A 57 2.17 -7.91 -11.86
C ALA A 57 2.46 -7.13 -13.14
N GLY A 58 3.10 -5.96 -13.03
CA GLY A 58 3.52 -5.14 -14.17
C GLY A 58 3.12 -3.68 -14.05
N THR A 59 3.11 -2.99 -15.17
CA THR A 59 3.05 -1.52 -15.21
C THR A 59 1.63 -1.02 -15.42
N TYR A 60 1.26 -0.01 -14.64
CA TYR A 60 -0.02 0.67 -14.71
C TYR A 60 0.19 2.18 -14.74
N GLN A 61 -0.73 2.92 -15.33
CA GLN A 61 -0.63 4.36 -15.51
C GLN A 61 -1.89 5.07 -15.05
N HIS A 62 -1.71 6.22 -14.39
CA HIS A 62 -2.76 7.17 -14.08
C HIS A 62 -2.30 8.59 -14.44
N PRO A 63 -3.12 9.41 -15.10
CA PRO A 63 -2.72 10.76 -15.55
C PRO A 63 -2.17 11.67 -14.45
N ALA A 64 -2.75 11.61 -13.25
CA ALA A 64 -2.33 12.45 -12.10
C ALA A 64 -1.32 11.80 -11.15
N TYR A 65 -1.24 10.46 -11.12
CA TYR A 65 -0.39 9.73 -10.16
C TYR A 65 0.83 9.09 -10.83
N GLY A 66 0.95 9.21 -12.15
CA GLY A 66 2.06 8.69 -12.91
C GLY A 66 1.97 7.19 -13.13
N THR A 67 3.13 6.56 -13.25
CA THR A 67 3.27 5.14 -13.55
C THR A 67 3.56 4.36 -12.28
N LEU A 68 2.81 3.29 -12.05
CA LEU A 68 2.94 2.37 -10.94
C LEU A 68 3.35 0.99 -11.45
N GLU A 69 4.51 0.50 -11.04
CA GLU A 69 4.95 -0.87 -11.35
C GLU A 69 4.68 -1.79 -10.17
N LEU A 70 3.73 -2.72 -10.33
CA LEU A 70 3.37 -3.70 -9.31
C LEU A 70 4.36 -4.86 -9.30
N CYS A 71 5.18 -4.92 -8.25
CA CYS A 71 6.22 -5.92 -8.05
C CYS A 71 5.78 -6.99 -7.06
N ALA A 72 5.66 -8.23 -7.53
CA ALA A 72 5.19 -9.37 -6.74
C ALA A 72 6.25 -9.86 -5.75
N LEU A 73 5.89 -10.06 -4.48
CA LEU A 73 6.82 -10.65 -3.52
C LEU A 73 7.10 -12.14 -3.81
N PRO A 74 8.37 -12.56 -4.01
CA PRO A 74 8.71 -13.93 -4.45
C PRO A 74 8.30 -15.01 -3.45
N SER A 75 8.47 -14.75 -2.15
CA SER A 75 8.30 -15.73 -1.08
C SER A 75 6.87 -16.28 -0.93
N ILE A 76 5.88 -15.66 -1.58
CA ILE A 76 4.46 -15.97 -1.40
C ILE A 76 3.90 -16.74 -2.59
N VAL A 77 4.48 -16.56 -3.79
CA VAL A 77 4.00 -17.26 -4.98
C VAL A 77 4.44 -18.73 -4.98
N SER A 78 5.58 -19.05 -4.35
CA SER A 78 6.12 -20.42 -4.31
C SER A 78 5.44 -21.37 -3.32
N LEU A 79 4.61 -20.89 -2.37
CA LEU A 79 4.24 -21.69 -1.20
C LEU A 79 2.78 -22.18 -1.11
N LYS A 80 1.79 -21.61 -1.81
CA LYS A 80 0.37 -22.00 -1.57
C LYS A 80 -0.57 -22.14 -2.77
N TRP A 81 -0.28 -21.62 -3.95
CA TRP A 81 -1.25 -21.67 -5.07
C TRP A 81 -1.09 -22.90 -5.98
N THR A 82 -0.03 -23.70 -5.87
CA THR A 82 0.14 -24.91 -6.70
C THR A 82 -0.72 -26.12 -6.27
N LYS A 83 -1.81 -25.92 -5.51
CA LYS A 83 -2.76 -26.99 -5.13
C LYS A 83 -3.92 -27.19 -6.12
N SER A 84 -3.76 -26.83 -7.39
CA SER A 84 -4.58 -27.41 -8.46
C SER A 84 -3.75 -28.44 -9.21
N SER A 85 -4.16 -29.70 -9.05
CA SER A 85 -3.75 -30.90 -9.79
C SER A 85 -3.20 -30.61 -11.21
N GLU A 86 -1.89 -30.76 -11.41
CA GLU A 86 -1.28 -31.76 -12.29
C GLU A 86 0.25 -31.62 -12.21
N SER A 87 0.91 -32.68 -11.77
CA SER A 87 2.36 -32.73 -11.63
C SER A 87 2.99 -32.81 -13.01
N THR A 88 3.38 -31.66 -13.54
CA THR A 88 4.47 -31.55 -14.52
C THR A 88 5.38 -30.46 -14.00
N LEU A 89 6.57 -30.81 -13.55
CA LEU A 89 7.60 -29.88 -13.10
C LEU A 89 7.86 -28.81 -14.18
N PRO A 90 7.63 -27.51 -13.93
CA PRO A 90 8.33 -26.47 -14.64
C PRO A 90 9.56 -26.11 -13.81
N THR A 91 10.67 -26.69 -14.19
CA THR A 91 12.01 -26.16 -13.95
C THR A 91 12.02 -24.70 -14.44
N GLU A 92 12.36 -23.75 -13.57
CA GLU A 92 12.63 -22.33 -13.92
C GLU A 92 11.48 -21.47 -14.50
N SER A 93 10.33 -21.36 -13.84
CA SER A 93 9.48 -20.17 -14.04
C SER A 93 9.93 -19.05 -13.08
N ALA A 94 11.14 -18.52 -13.30
CA ALA A 94 11.51 -17.25 -12.73
C ALA A 94 10.52 -16.21 -13.26
N PHE A 95 9.83 -15.50 -12.37
CA PHE A 95 9.03 -14.33 -12.72
C PHE A 95 9.85 -13.46 -13.68
N PRO A 96 9.30 -12.97 -14.80
CA PRO A 96 9.92 -11.87 -15.52
C PRO A 96 9.84 -10.64 -14.62
N MET A 97 10.78 -10.57 -13.69
CA MET A 97 10.94 -9.50 -12.73
C MET A 97 11.85 -8.47 -13.39
N THR A 98 11.36 -7.25 -13.53
CA THR A 98 12.18 -6.18 -14.04
C THR A 98 13.29 -5.87 -13.02
N ALA A 99 14.41 -5.31 -13.48
CA ALA A 99 15.49 -4.86 -12.60
C ALA A 99 15.02 -3.76 -11.61
N SER A 100 13.93 -3.06 -11.94
CA SER A 100 13.25 -2.12 -11.05
C SER A 100 12.57 -2.85 -9.88
N CYS A 101 11.79 -3.88 -10.18
CA CYS A 101 11.14 -4.69 -9.17
C CYS A 101 12.11 -5.45 -8.27
N GLU A 102 13.19 -6.01 -8.83
CA GLU A 102 14.23 -6.69 -8.05
C GLU A 102 14.83 -5.72 -7.02
N ARG A 103 15.20 -4.52 -7.47
CA ARG A 103 15.73 -3.48 -6.60
C ARG A 103 14.72 -3.03 -5.54
N LEU A 104 13.46 -2.83 -5.90
CA LEU A 104 12.41 -2.46 -4.95
C LEU A 104 12.33 -3.51 -3.84
N ILE A 105 12.28 -4.79 -4.20
CA ILE A 105 12.09 -5.88 -3.24
C ILE A 105 13.31 -6.03 -2.33
N ASP A 106 14.52 -5.88 -2.85
CA ASP A 106 15.75 -5.87 -2.05
C ASP A 106 15.82 -4.69 -1.06
N GLU A 107 15.20 -3.56 -1.42
CA GLU A 107 15.20 -2.36 -0.59
C GLU A 107 14.14 -2.39 0.52
N ILE A 108 13.05 -3.16 0.37
CA ILE A 108 11.93 -3.23 1.35
C ILE A 108 12.41 -3.44 2.80
N PRO A 109 13.29 -4.41 3.13
CA PRO A 109 13.71 -4.62 4.52
C PRO A 109 14.45 -3.43 5.14
N THR A 110 15.03 -2.56 4.29
CA THR A 110 15.83 -1.41 4.73
C THR A 110 15.03 -0.11 4.71
N ARG A 111 14.27 0.14 3.65
CA ARG A 111 13.47 1.36 3.46
C ARG A 111 12.10 1.28 4.10
N LEU A 112 11.53 0.08 4.19
CA LEU A 112 10.22 -0.17 4.77
C LEU A 112 10.28 -1.20 5.92
N PRO A 113 11.14 -1.00 6.95
CA PRO A 113 11.24 -1.94 8.06
C PRO A 113 9.88 -2.19 8.72
N GLY A 114 9.52 -3.46 8.87
CA GLY A 114 8.30 -3.90 9.55
C GLY A 114 7.01 -3.86 8.72
N THR A 115 7.05 -3.45 7.44
CA THR A 115 5.82 -3.40 6.60
C THR A 115 5.60 -4.67 5.77
N ALA A 116 6.67 -5.40 5.45
CA ALA A 116 6.57 -6.70 4.80
C ALA A 116 6.30 -7.76 5.87
N ASN A 117 5.04 -7.89 6.29
CA ASN A 117 4.66 -8.99 7.16
C ASN A 117 4.58 -10.26 6.32
N THR A 118 5.71 -10.95 6.20
CA THR A 118 5.83 -12.22 5.44
C THR A 118 5.24 -13.40 6.20
N SER A 119 4.84 -13.21 7.47
CA SER A 119 4.31 -14.27 8.34
C SER A 119 3.01 -14.89 7.82
N ASP A 120 2.18 -14.11 7.12
CA ASP A 120 0.80 -14.51 6.83
C ASP A 120 0.65 -15.14 5.43
N ALA A 121 1.75 -15.25 4.66
CA ALA A 121 1.77 -15.81 3.30
C ALA A 121 0.66 -15.29 2.39
N VAL A 122 0.27 -14.01 2.55
CA VAL A 122 -0.80 -13.38 1.76
C VAL A 122 -0.19 -12.77 0.48
N PRO A 123 -0.67 -13.14 -0.72
CA PRO A 123 -0.12 -12.60 -1.98
C PRO A 123 -0.07 -11.08 -1.96
N THR A 124 1.11 -10.51 -2.21
CA THR A 124 1.36 -9.08 -1.99
C THR A 124 2.19 -8.49 -3.12
N PHE A 125 1.79 -7.31 -3.58
CA PHE A 125 2.56 -6.43 -4.45
C PHE A 125 3.10 -5.25 -3.65
N PHE A 126 4.29 -4.79 -4.05
CA PHE A 126 4.81 -3.48 -3.69
C PHE A 126 5.06 -2.67 -4.95
N ALA A 127 4.91 -1.35 -4.83
CA ALA A 127 5.25 -0.42 -5.89
C ALA A 127 5.83 0.86 -5.31
N TYR A 128 6.75 1.48 -6.05
CA TYR A 128 7.12 2.87 -5.84
C TYR A 128 6.01 3.77 -6.33
N MET A 129 5.68 4.80 -5.54
CA MET A 129 4.75 5.84 -5.96
C MET A 129 5.43 7.17 -5.68
N ASP A 130 5.76 7.92 -6.74
CA ASP A 130 6.39 9.23 -6.62
C ASP A 130 5.30 10.30 -6.36
N SER A 131 4.86 10.39 -5.11
CA SER A 131 3.82 11.31 -4.68
C SER A 131 4.31 12.19 -3.53
N THR A 132 3.72 13.38 -3.38
CA THR A 132 4.02 14.28 -2.26
C THR A 132 3.59 13.72 -0.90
N TRP A 133 2.74 12.68 -0.89
CA TRP A 133 2.18 12.10 0.34
C TRP A 133 2.38 10.59 0.46
N LEU A 134 2.96 9.91 -0.54
CA LEU A 134 3.37 8.49 -0.48
C LEU A 134 4.69 8.31 -1.20
N SER A 135 5.53 7.39 -0.71
CA SER A 135 6.70 6.90 -1.45
C SER A 135 6.53 5.46 -1.92
N HIS A 136 5.68 4.67 -1.24
CA HIS A 136 5.42 3.29 -1.59
C HIS A 136 3.95 2.93 -1.37
N VAL A 137 3.46 1.99 -2.16
CA VAL A 137 2.15 1.36 -1.98
C VAL A 137 2.35 -0.14 -1.86
N ARG A 138 1.56 -0.77 -0.99
CA ARG A 138 1.42 -2.21 -0.87
C ARG A 138 0.00 -2.61 -1.19
N LEU A 139 -0.16 -3.59 -2.08
CA LEU A 139 -1.43 -4.24 -2.37
C LEU A 139 -1.38 -5.67 -1.84
N GLN A 140 -2.22 -5.98 -0.87
CA GLN A 140 -2.27 -7.29 -0.24
C GLN A 140 -3.60 -7.97 -0.58
N HIS A 141 -3.55 -9.18 -1.11
CA HIS A 141 -4.75 -9.91 -1.56
C HIS A 141 -5.75 -10.08 -0.43
N PHE A 142 -7.00 -9.70 -0.68
CA PHE A 142 -8.10 -9.83 0.27
C PHE A 142 -8.96 -11.05 -0.10
N ASP A 143 -9.75 -10.95 -1.17
CA ASP A 143 -10.65 -11.99 -1.66
C ASP A 143 -10.98 -11.74 -3.14
N GLY A 144 -11.02 -12.79 -3.96
CA GLY A 144 -11.25 -12.68 -5.40
C GLY A 144 -10.31 -11.66 -6.04
N ASN A 145 -10.89 -10.64 -6.68
CA ASN A 145 -10.17 -9.57 -7.36
C ASN A 145 -9.86 -8.35 -6.47
N LEU A 146 -10.16 -8.42 -5.16
CA LEU A 146 -9.99 -7.34 -4.19
C LEU A 146 -8.68 -7.45 -3.42
N PHE A 147 -8.07 -6.30 -3.18
CA PHE A 147 -6.80 -6.12 -2.49
C PHE A 147 -6.91 -4.98 -1.50
N ASN A 148 -6.33 -5.16 -0.31
CA ASN A 148 -6.15 -4.08 0.65
C ASN A 148 -4.97 -3.21 0.22
N VAL A 149 -5.16 -1.89 0.29
CA VAL A 149 -4.13 -0.90 -0.03
C VAL A 149 -3.51 -0.39 1.27
N SER A 150 -2.20 -0.29 1.29
CA SER A 150 -1.49 0.46 2.33
C SER A 150 -0.48 1.39 1.67
N GLY A 151 -0.42 2.63 2.14
CA GLY A 151 0.45 3.66 1.62
C GLY A 151 1.49 4.05 2.66
N PHE A 152 2.76 4.09 2.27
CA PHE A 152 3.87 4.38 3.18
C PHE A 152 4.65 5.62 2.75
N ILE A 153 5.09 6.38 3.74
CA ILE A 153 6.19 7.33 3.61
C ILE A 153 7.42 6.73 4.29
N SER A 154 8.52 6.69 3.54
CA SER A 154 9.85 6.26 4.01
C SER A 154 10.82 7.44 3.98
N LEU A 155 11.40 7.77 5.13
CA LEU A 155 12.32 8.92 5.28
C LEU A 155 13.64 8.48 5.91
N PRO A 156 14.79 8.93 5.40
CA PRO A 156 16.08 8.61 6.01
C PRO A 156 16.18 9.23 7.41
N ILE A 157 16.69 8.46 8.37
CA ILE A 157 17.04 8.96 9.70
C ILE A 157 18.29 9.81 9.57
N ILE A 158 18.13 11.13 9.75
CA ILE A 158 19.25 12.07 9.81
C ILE A 158 19.80 12.06 11.23
N ASP A 159 21.02 11.59 11.40
CA ASP A 159 21.73 11.67 12.68
C ASP A 159 22.58 12.95 12.71
N ALA A 160 22.05 13.99 13.36
CA ALA A 160 22.73 15.27 13.48
C ALA A 160 24.10 15.16 14.16
N SER A 161 24.31 14.15 15.02
CA SER A 161 25.57 13.90 15.73
C SER A 161 26.66 13.24 14.86
N LYS A 162 26.27 12.65 13.72
CA LYS A 162 27.17 12.01 12.75
C LYS A 162 27.43 12.86 11.51
N SER A 163 26.94 14.11 11.49
CA SER A 163 27.20 15.08 10.42
C SER A 163 28.69 15.49 10.32
N VAL A 164 29.50 15.16 11.34
CA VAL A 164 30.95 15.36 11.35
C VAL A 164 31.63 13.99 11.44
N GLN A 165 32.20 13.57 10.31
CA GLN A 165 33.25 12.55 10.20
C GLN A 165 32.95 11.15 10.79
N THR A 166 32.53 10.22 9.94
CA THR A 166 33.18 8.90 9.88
C THR A 166 32.92 8.21 8.55
N LYS A 167 34.00 7.78 7.88
CA LYS A 167 34.01 6.90 6.68
C LYS A 167 33.66 5.44 7.03
N THR A 168 32.71 5.22 7.93
CA THR A 168 32.15 3.88 8.17
C THR A 168 30.86 3.80 7.36
N LYS A 169 30.76 2.79 6.48
CA LYS A 169 29.54 2.43 5.74
C LYS A 169 28.47 1.91 6.72
N GLU A 170 28.04 2.71 7.68
CA GLU A 170 26.84 2.39 8.42
C GLU A 170 25.66 2.43 7.44
N LYS A 171 24.89 1.34 7.40
CA LYS A 171 23.73 1.21 6.53
C LYS A 171 22.73 2.29 6.90
N GLN A 172 22.36 3.15 5.94
CA GLN A 172 21.36 4.20 6.13
C GLN A 172 20.08 3.60 6.72
N ARG A 173 19.60 4.17 7.82
CA ARG A 173 18.34 3.76 8.47
C ARG A 173 17.19 4.64 8.00
N TYR A 174 15.97 4.11 8.04
CA TYR A 174 14.76 4.79 7.61
C TYR A 174 13.68 4.75 8.70
N TRP A 175 12.93 5.85 8.82
CA TRP A 175 11.62 5.87 9.45
C TRP A 175 10.56 5.52 8.42
N VAL A 176 9.55 4.76 8.86
CA VAL A 176 8.39 4.42 8.05
C VAL A 176 7.15 4.85 8.80
N TYR A 177 6.23 5.45 8.06
CA TYR A 177 4.92 5.84 8.56
C TYR A 177 3.86 5.37 7.55
N ASP A 178 2.80 4.75 8.06
CA ASP A 178 1.59 4.47 7.28
C ASP A 178 0.86 5.79 7.06
N ALA A 179 0.99 6.32 5.85
CA ALA A 179 0.46 7.62 5.47
C ALA A 179 -1.04 7.58 5.16
N MET A 180 -1.60 6.38 5.02
CA MET A 180 -3.04 6.18 4.90
C MET A 180 -3.69 5.92 6.26
N ASP A 181 -2.91 5.82 7.34
CA ASP A 181 -3.38 5.63 8.72
C ASP A 181 -4.31 4.41 8.85
N GLY A 182 -4.10 3.37 8.04
CA GLY A 182 -5.00 2.22 7.99
C GLY A 182 -6.40 2.51 7.46
N ALA A 183 -6.58 3.54 6.63
CA ALA A 183 -7.80 3.76 5.87
C ALA A 183 -8.21 2.46 5.14
N PRO A 184 -9.51 2.11 5.11
CA PRO A 184 -10.00 0.86 4.51
C PRO A 184 -10.02 0.94 2.98
N SER A 185 -8.95 1.47 2.38
CA SER A 185 -8.87 1.62 0.94
C SER A 185 -8.60 0.27 0.29
N THR A 186 -9.34 -0.01 -0.77
CA THR A 186 -9.26 -1.26 -1.53
C THR A 186 -8.94 -1.00 -2.98
N VAL A 187 -8.30 -1.98 -3.60
CA VAL A 187 -8.11 -2.07 -5.04
C VAL A 187 -8.91 -3.24 -5.57
N GLU A 188 -9.64 -3.03 -6.65
CA GLU A 188 -10.32 -4.08 -7.42
C GLU A 188 -9.73 -4.13 -8.84
N PHE A 189 -9.24 -5.30 -9.26
CA PHE A 189 -8.77 -5.50 -10.62
C PHE A 189 -9.95 -5.73 -11.57
N ALA A 190 -9.89 -5.11 -12.75
CA ALA A 190 -10.84 -5.37 -13.82
C ALA A 190 -10.19 -6.14 -14.97
N PHE A 191 -11.03 -6.90 -15.66
CA PHE A 191 -10.63 -7.76 -16.77
C PHE A 191 -11.50 -7.42 -17.97
N GLY A 192 -10.91 -7.52 -19.14
CA GLY A 192 -11.58 -7.24 -20.40
C GLY A 192 -10.95 -8.02 -21.54
N GLN A 193 -11.41 -7.72 -22.74
CA GLN A 193 -10.85 -8.26 -23.96
C GLN A 193 -9.79 -7.26 -24.45
N LEU A 194 -8.51 -7.61 -24.29
CA LEU A 194 -7.40 -6.89 -24.89
C LEU A 194 -6.94 -7.70 -26.09
N ASP A 195 -6.91 -7.08 -27.28
CA ASP A 195 -6.22 -7.55 -28.49
C ASP A 195 -6.13 -9.10 -28.61
N ASP A 196 -7.27 -9.75 -28.85
CA ASP A 196 -7.44 -11.20 -29.06
C ASP A 196 -7.18 -12.13 -27.86
N ILE A 197 -6.87 -11.60 -26.66
CA ILE A 197 -6.81 -12.37 -25.41
C ILE A 197 -8.07 -12.08 -24.58
N GLN A 198 -8.98 -13.05 -24.53
CA GLN A 198 -10.12 -13.00 -23.64
C GLN A 198 -9.64 -13.13 -22.18
N GLY A 199 -9.92 -12.14 -21.33
CA GLY A 199 -9.60 -12.17 -19.91
C GLY A 199 -8.28 -11.49 -19.50
N GLY A 200 -7.75 -10.59 -20.34
CA GLY A 200 -6.61 -9.74 -19.98
C GLY A 200 -6.95 -8.72 -18.89
N VAL A 201 -5.97 -8.39 -18.05
CA VAL A 201 -6.10 -7.33 -17.03
C VAL A 201 -6.16 -5.97 -17.74
N THR A 202 -7.26 -5.24 -17.60
CA THR A 202 -7.40 -3.90 -18.22
C THR A 202 -6.89 -2.79 -17.31
N GLY A 203 -6.89 -3.02 -16.00
CA GLY A 203 -6.52 -2.01 -15.03
C GLY A 203 -7.04 -2.37 -13.65
N PHE A 204 -6.96 -1.42 -12.73
CA PHE A 204 -7.57 -1.56 -11.42
C PHE A 204 -8.10 -0.22 -10.89
N GLY A 205 -9.17 -0.32 -10.13
CA GLY A 205 -9.81 0.82 -9.46
C GLY A 205 -9.43 0.86 -7.98
N VAL A 206 -9.15 2.04 -7.46
CA VAL A 206 -8.97 2.30 -6.02
C VAL A 206 -10.25 2.90 -5.46
N THR A 207 -10.69 2.43 -4.30
CA THR A 207 -11.85 2.93 -3.56
C THR A 207 -11.52 3.04 -2.07
N GLY A 208 -12.35 3.76 -1.31
CA GLY A 208 -12.24 3.84 0.15
C GLY A 208 -11.43 5.05 0.62
N GLY A 209 -11.65 6.20 -0.02
CA GLY A 209 -11.13 7.50 0.41
C GLY A 209 -9.67 7.78 0.04
N PHE A 210 -9.17 7.15 -1.03
CA PHE A 210 -7.75 7.23 -1.42
C PHE A 210 -7.32 8.65 -1.78
N TRP A 211 -8.20 9.44 -2.40
CA TRP A 211 -7.94 10.83 -2.76
C TRP A 211 -8.34 11.84 -1.68
N GLY A 212 -8.78 11.36 -0.50
CA GLY A 212 -9.08 12.20 0.65
C GLY A 212 -10.37 13.02 0.55
N ALA A 213 -11.38 12.51 -0.18
CA ALA A 213 -12.73 13.06 -0.10
C ALA A 213 -13.16 13.03 1.38
N ALA A 214 -13.44 14.20 1.95
CA ALA A 214 -13.79 14.32 3.36
C ALA A 214 -15.05 13.48 3.71
N GLU A 215 -15.25 13.22 5.00
CA GLU A 215 -16.43 12.50 5.49
C GLU A 215 -17.72 13.15 4.96
N GLY A 216 -18.61 12.34 4.36
CA GLY A 216 -19.89 12.79 3.79
C GLY A 216 -19.87 13.09 2.28
N VAL A 217 -18.74 12.96 1.60
CA VAL A 217 -18.70 12.96 0.13
C VAL A 217 -19.04 11.57 -0.38
N GLU A 218 -20.09 11.47 -1.19
CA GLU A 218 -20.46 10.21 -1.86
C GLU A 218 -19.38 9.79 -2.85
N GLY A 219 -19.04 8.49 -2.83
CA GLY A 219 -18.09 7.90 -3.76
C GLY A 219 -18.68 7.73 -5.16
N PRO A 220 -17.86 7.46 -6.17
CA PRO A 220 -18.34 7.12 -7.51
C PRO A 220 -19.21 5.85 -7.50
N GLU A 221 -20.27 5.86 -8.30
CA GLU A 221 -21.20 4.73 -8.45
C GLU A 221 -21.21 4.20 -9.88
N GLY A 222 -21.45 2.91 -10.04
CA GLY A 222 -21.61 2.27 -11.34
C GLY A 222 -21.50 0.75 -11.32
N GLU A 223 -21.73 0.15 -12.47
CA GLU A 223 -21.76 -1.32 -12.62
C GLU A 223 -20.35 -1.89 -12.82
N THR A 224 -19.46 -1.12 -13.46
CA THR A 224 -18.08 -1.56 -13.70
C THR A 224 -17.14 -1.12 -12.58
N VAL A 225 -16.03 -1.85 -12.44
CA VAL A 225 -14.95 -1.48 -11.50
C VAL A 225 -14.46 -0.05 -11.75
N GLN A 226 -14.27 0.31 -13.02
CA GLN A 226 -13.82 1.64 -13.41
C GLN A 226 -14.80 2.75 -13.03
N GLN A 227 -16.11 2.50 -13.16
CA GLN A 227 -17.13 3.50 -12.80
C GLN A 227 -17.22 3.72 -11.29
N ARG A 228 -17.01 2.68 -10.47
CA ARG A 228 -16.98 2.79 -9.00
C ARG A 228 -15.65 3.31 -8.45
N ALA A 229 -14.61 3.34 -9.29
CA ALA A 229 -13.27 3.71 -8.85
C ALA A 229 -13.18 5.21 -8.57
N GLU A 230 -12.63 5.57 -7.41
CA GLU A 230 -12.20 6.94 -7.13
C GLU A 230 -10.97 7.31 -7.97
N VAL A 231 -10.09 6.33 -8.16
CA VAL A 231 -8.85 6.46 -8.95
C VAL A 231 -8.72 5.22 -9.81
N TRP A 232 -8.53 5.39 -11.13
CA TRP A 232 -8.44 4.30 -12.09
C TRP A 232 -7.06 4.23 -12.74
N PHE A 233 -6.34 3.13 -12.53
CA PHE A 233 -5.06 2.87 -13.17
C PHE A 233 -5.24 1.94 -14.37
N ASP A 234 -4.91 2.42 -15.56
CA ASP A 234 -4.92 1.64 -16.78
C ASP A 234 -3.70 0.73 -16.85
N ARG A 235 -3.88 -0.51 -17.32
CA ARG A 235 -2.76 -1.41 -17.62
C ARG A 235 -2.01 -0.91 -18.87
N VAL A 236 -0.67 -0.94 -18.81
CA VAL A 236 0.23 -0.61 -19.94
C VAL A 236 0.77 -1.88 -20.59
#